data_AF-A0A8T0FGA1-F1
#
_entry.id   AF-A0A8T0FGA1-F1
#
_cell.length_a   1.000
_cell.length_b   1.000
_cell.length_c   1.000
_cell.angle_alpha   90.00
_cell.angle_beta   90.00
_cell.angle_gamma   90.00
#
_symmetry.space_group_name_H-M   'P 1'
#
loop_
_entity.id
_entity.type
_entity.pdbx_description
1 polymer ?
#
loop_
_entity_poly.entity_id
_entity_poly.type
_entity_poly.pdbx_seq_one_letter_code
_entity_poly.pdbx_strand_id
1 'polypeptide(L)'
;MITDSPVHLVKAVYNYKASNNDELCLKKGDVITVTQALEGGWWEGTLNGVTGWFPSNYVKELKTETLKPERNNAQPSSEVPLSPNLNDVKMYRGIVFQDIVDTENNHLSELQTLISNYLIPLKESNILNDMEYSYLVNNLEEVCNSSRVLLRMLEDVKGFPSEAQRIGGEFMRVSVYMKNIHLNYSSGHPKAAAVIEKHKRLEKYPALLLELLRHTPEHHVDRGDTQRAASLYRDIANTCATIRKQKEKKIKKRTGK
;
A
#
# COMPACT_ATOMS: atom_id res chain seq x y z
N MET A 1 -39.58 15.75 -2.30
CA MET A 1 -39.82 14.42 -1.72
C MET A 1 -38.47 13.87 -1.32
N ILE A 2 -38.21 13.75 -0.02
CA ILE A 2 -36.93 13.29 0.51
C ILE A 2 -36.94 11.76 0.43
N THR A 3 -36.01 11.18 -0.31
CA THR A 3 -35.83 9.73 -0.41
C THR A 3 -35.18 9.24 0.88
N ASP A 4 -35.94 8.49 1.68
CA ASP A 4 -35.49 7.86 2.92
C ASP A 4 -34.56 6.69 2.56
N SER A 5 -33.24 6.93 2.61
CA SER A 5 -32.26 5.83 2.54
C SER A 5 -32.46 4.92 3.75
N PRO A 6 -32.43 3.59 3.59
CA PRO A 6 -32.68 2.68 4.70
C PRO A 6 -31.66 2.92 5.81
N VAL A 7 -32.14 3.37 6.96
CA VAL A 7 -31.32 3.63 8.15
C VAL A 7 -30.74 2.30 8.63
N HIS A 8 -29.42 2.14 8.54
CA HIS A 8 -28.75 0.92 9.00
C HIS A 8 -28.64 0.94 10.52
N LEU A 9 -29.57 0.24 11.19
CA LEU A 9 -29.67 0.19 12.65
C LEU A 9 -29.05 -1.10 13.20
N VAL A 10 -28.25 -0.94 14.24
CA VAL A 10 -27.64 -2.06 14.97
C VAL A 10 -27.88 -1.94 16.46
N LYS A 11 -27.95 -3.09 17.14
CA LYS A 11 -28.11 -3.16 18.59
C LYS A 11 -26.84 -3.67 19.24
N ALA A 12 -26.32 -2.94 20.22
CA ALA A 12 -25.22 -3.39 21.04
C ALA A 12 -25.59 -4.68 21.79
N VAL A 13 -24.84 -5.75 21.56
CA VAL A 13 -24.99 -7.03 22.27
C VAL A 13 -24.05 -7.14 23.47
N TYR A 14 -23.00 -6.31 23.50
CA TYR A 14 -22.05 -6.20 24.58
C TYR A 14 -21.86 -4.72 24.98
N ASN A 15 -21.46 -4.50 26.24
CA ASN A 15 -20.98 -3.17 26.64
C ASN A 15 -19.62 -2.92 25.98
N TYR A 16 -19.40 -1.72 25.51
CA TYR A 16 -18.11 -1.26 25.01
C TYR A 16 -17.79 0.08 25.68
N LYS A 17 -16.68 0.13 26.40
CA LYS A 17 -16.18 1.39 26.97
C LYS A 17 -15.17 1.97 26.00
N ALA A 18 -15.48 3.17 25.49
CA ALA A 18 -14.56 3.93 24.67
C ALA A 18 -13.22 4.09 25.40
N SER A 19 -12.16 3.69 24.72
CA SER A 19 -10.77 3.86 25.13
C SER A 19 -10.19 5.14 24.54
N ASN A 20 -10.71 5.59 23.40
CA ASN A 20 -10.34 6.83 22.73
C ASN A 20 -11.51 7.85 22.71
N ASN A 21 -11.18 9.12 22.44
CA ASN A 21 -12.16 10.21 22.46
C ASN A 21 -13.09 10.22 21.23
N ASP A 22 -12.72 9.54 20.16
CA ASP A 22 -13.49 9.36 18.94
C ASP A 22 -14.30 8.06 18.92
N GLU A 23 -14.22 7.26 19.99
CA GLU A 23 -14.97 6.02 20.15
C GLU A 23 -16.29 6.25 20.89
N LEU A 24 -17.33 5.50 20.48
CA LEU A 24 -18.66 5.56 21.06
C LEU A 24 -18.79 4.52 22.17
N CYS A 25 -19.07 4.97 23.39
CA CYS A 25 -19.44 4.06 24.47
C CYS A 25 -20.78 3.37 24.14
N LEU A 26 -20.80 2.04 24.16
CA LEU A 26 -22.00 1.24 24.00
C LEU A 26 -22.40 0.60 25.32
N LYS A 27 -23.67 0.67 25.66
CA LYS A 27 -24.30 -0.22 26.64
C LYS A 27 -25.07 -1.30 25.90
N LYS A 28 -25.01 -2.53 26.39
CA LYS A 28 -25.78 -3.65 25.88
C LYS A 28 -27.25 -3.24 25.82
N GLY A 29 -27.83 -3.30 24.63
CA GLY A 29 -29.20 -2.88 24.37
C GLY A 29 -29.32 -1.58 23.58
N ASP A 30 -28.27 -0.75 23.54
CA ASP A 30 -28.27 0.50 22.79
C ASP A 30 -28.51 0.26 21.31
N VAL A 31 -29.30 1.14 20.69
CA VAL A 31 -29.61 1.12 19.26
C VAL A 31 -28.84 2.25 18.60
N ILE A 32 -27.97 1.90 17.66
CA ILE A 32 -27.04 2.83 17.01
C ILE A 32 -27.40 2.91 15.54
N THR A 33 -27.44 4.15 15.02
CA THR A 33 -27.54 4.42 13.60
C THR A 33 -26.14 4.40 13.01
N VAL A 34 -25.83 3.42 12.17
CA VAL A 34 -24.51 3.33 11.52
C VAL A 34 -24.40 4.38 10.43
N THR A 35 -23.36 5.22 10.52
CA THR A 35 -23.02 6.24 9.53
C THR A 35 -21.93 5.75 8.57
N GLN A 36 -21.04 4.87 9.03
CA GLN A 36 -19.97 4.30 8.21
C GLN A 36 -19.63 2.85 8.63
N ALA A 37 -19.62 1.92 7.67
CA ALA A 37 -19.24 0.52 7.90
C ALA A 37 -17.97 0.16 7.10
N LEU A 38 -16.85 -0.07 7.80
CA LEU A 38 -15.58 -0.48 7.20
C LEU A 38 -15.37 -2.00 7.32
N GLU A 39 -14.71 -2.61 6.33
CA GLU A 39 -14.32 -4.04 6.34
C GLU A 39 -13.28 -4.40 7.42
N GLY A 40 -12.71 -3.40 8.11
CA GLY A 40 -11.70 -3.56 9.17
C GLY A 40 -12.26 -3.84 10.57
N GLY A 41 -13.57 -4.07 10.68
CA GLY A 41 -14.21 -4.44 11.94
C GLY A 41 -14.60 -3.27 12.86
N TRP A 42 -14.33 -2.02 12.46
CA TRP A 42 -14.74 -0.81 13.18
C TRP A 42 -15.75 0.00 12.37
N TRP A 43 -16.87 0.34 12.99
CA TRP A 43 -17.96 1.09 12.39
C TRP A 43 -18.14 2.42 13.11
N GLU A 44 -18.55 3.45 12.38
CA GLU A 44 -18.96 4.72 12.95
C GLU A 44 -20.49 4.74 13.03
N GLY A 45 -21.02 5.27 14.12
CA GLY A 45 -22.45 5.49 14.23
C GLY A 45 -22.81 6.50 15.29
N THR A 46 -24.10 6.86 15.28
CA THR A 46 -24.68 7.88 16.16
C THR A 46 -25.61 7.23 17.18
N LEU A 47 -25.39 7.53 18.46
CA LEU A 47 -26.24 7.15 19.59
C LEU A 47 -26.53 8.39 20.42
N ASN A 48 -27.80 8.70 20.65
CA ASN A 48 -28.24 9.88 21.43
C ASN A 48 -27.61 11.20 20.97
N GLY A 49 -27.40 11.36 19.65
CA GLY A 49 -26.78 12.56 19.06
C GLY A 49 -25.24 12.62 19.17
N VAL A 50 -24.60 11.61 19.77
CA VAL A 50 -23.14 11.48 19.82
C VAL A 50 -22.68 10.50 18.76
N THR A 51 -21.76 10.92 17.90
CA THR A 51 -21.16 10.08 16.85
C THR A 51 -19.77 9.62 17.27
N GLY A 52 -19.46 8.35 17.08
CA GLY A 52 -18.14 7.79 17.34
C GLY A 52 -17.97 6.37 16.81
N TRP A 53 -16.75 5.87 16.89
CA TRP A 53 -16.35 4.54 16.43
C TRP A 53 -16.64 3.46 17.46
N PHE A 54 -17.12 2.31 17.00
CA PHE A 54 -17.30 1.13 17.84
C PHE A 54 -16.98 -0.14 17.05
N PRO A 55 -16.54 -1.20 17.73
CA PRO A 55 -16.24 -2.47 17.09
C PRO A 55 -17.53 -3.16 16.59
N SER A 56 -17.56 -3.49 15.30
CA SER A 56 -18.72 -4.11 14.63
C SER A 56 -19.15 -5.46 15.23
N ASN A 57 -18.22 -6.21 15.83
CA ASN A 57 -18.53 -7.47 16.52
C ASN A 57 -19.24 -7.27 17.87
N TYR A 58 -19.40 -6.03 18.35
CA TYR A 58 -20.13 -5.70 19.59
C TYR A 58 -21.60 -5.39 19.35
N VAL A 59 -22.02 -5.37 18.08
CA VAL A 59 -23.39 -5.08 17.68
C VAL A 59 -23.97 -6.22 16.84
N LYS A 60 -25.28 -6.30 16.78
CA LYS A 60 -26.01 -7.14 15.81
C LYS A 60 -26.94 -6.26 15.01
N GLU A 61 -27.02 -6.50 13.71
CA GLU A 61 -28.00 -5.84 12.86
C GLU A 61 -29.41 -6.08 13.39
N LEU A 62 -30.17 -5.00 13.57
CA LEU A 62 -31.58 -5.08 13.90
C LEU A 62 -32.35 -5.37 12.62
N LYS A 63 -32.49 -6.66 12.29
CA LYS A 63 -33.56 -7.09 11.40
C LYS A 63 -34.87 -6.92 12.17
N THR A 64 -35.82 -6.22 11.56
CA THR A 64 -37.17 -6.02 12.12
C THR A 64 -37.79 -7.40 12.37
N GLU A 65 -37.74 -7.92 13.61
CA GLU A 65 -38.83 -8.64 14.28
C GLU A 65 -38.46 -9.24 15.66
N THR A 66 -39.32 -8.89 16.63
CA THR A 66 -39.80 -9.60 17.84
C THR A 66 -38.86 -10.05 18.99
N LEU A 67 -39.36 -9.72 20.18
CA LEU A 67 -38.81 -9.82 21.53
C LEU A 67 -38.75 -11.26 22.10
N LYS A 68 -37.75 -11.53 22.96
CA LYS A 68 -37.91 -12.14 24.31
C LYS A 68 -36.58 -12.07 25.13
N PRO A 69 -36.63 -12.04 26.49
CA PRO A 69 -35.50 -11.66 27.36
C PRO A 69 -34.85 -12.84 28.13
N GLU A 70 -33.83 -12.49 28.94
CA GLU A 70 -33.09 -13.29 29.96
C GLU A 70 -31.77 -13.94 29.47
N ARG A 71 -30.65 -14.05 30.22
CA ARG A 71 -30.39 -13.98 31.68
C ARG A 71 -28.88 -13.70 31.95
N ASN A 72 -28.58 -13.45 33.22
CA ASN A 72 -27.36 -12.92 33.87
C ASN A 72 -26.02 -13.66 33.67
N ASN A 73 -24.89 -12.93 33.69
CA ASN A 73 -23.86 -13.05 34.75
C ASN A 73 -22.78 -11.97 34.64
N ALA A 74 -22.26 -11.55 35.80
CA ALA A 74 -21.35 -10.41 35.99
C ALA A 74 -19.90 -10.83 36.29
N GLN A 75 -18.98 -9.92 35.88
CA GLN A 75 -17.63 -9.61 36.43
C GLN A 75 -16.45 -10.58 36.21
N PRO A 76 -15.18 -10.11 36.37
CA PRO A 76 -14.69 -8.74 36.62
C PRO A 76 -13.62 -8.20 35.65
N SER A 77 -13.47 -6.89 35.78
CA SER A 77 -12.44 -5.95 35.29
C SER A 77 -11.00 -6.33 35.64
N SER A 78 -10.08 -5.98 34.74
CA SER A 78 -8.65 -5.87 35.02
C SER A 78 -8.19 -4.43 34.79
N GLU A 79 -7.63 -3.84 35.83
CA GLU A 79 -7.10 -2.49 35.93
C GLU A 79 -5.64 -2.35 35.41
N VAL A 80 -5.37 -1.21 34.74
CA VAL A 80 -4.20 -0.28 34.90
C VAL A 80 -2.84 -0.78 34.33
N PRO A 81 -1.98 0.02 33.62
CA PRO A 81 -1.29 1.20 34.20
C PRO A 81 -0.88 2.42 33.32
N LEU A 82 -0.89 3.60 34.01
CA LEU A 82 -0.02 4.78 33.91
C LEU A 82 0.30 5.36 32.51
N SER A 83 -0.36 6.48 32.18
CA SER A 83 -0.09 7.28 30.98
C SER A 83 1.26 8.01 31.05
N PRO A 84 2.01 8.11 29.93
CA PRO A 84 3.22 8.94 29.84
C PRO A 84 2.89 10.43 30.00
N ASN A 85 3.90 11.25 30.31
CA ASN A 85 3.81 12.71 30.37
C ASN A 85 3.15 13.27 29.09
N LEU A 86 2.01 13.97 29.23
CA LEU A 86 1.20 14.42 28.10
C LEU A 86 1.95 15.35 27.14
N ASN A 87 2.94 16.12 27.62
CA ASN A 87 3.72 17.02 26.77
C ASN A 87 4.65 16.25 25.83
N ASP A 88 5.25 15.16 26.31
CA ASP A 88 6.13 14.30 25.52
C ASP A 88 5.31 13.56 24.44
N VAL A 89 4.08 13.14 24.77
CA VAL A 89 3.15 12.49 23.83
C VAL A 89 2.68 13.45 22.73
N LYS A 90 2.33 14.70 23.07
CA LYS A 90 1.91 15.73 22.08
C LYS A 90 3.05 16.08 21.12
N MET A 91 4.28 16.23 21.63
CA MET A 91 5.46 16.50 20.81
C MET A 91 5.77 15.32 19.88
N TYR A 92 5.75 14.09 20.42
CA TYR A 92 6.00 12.88 19.62
C TYR A 92 4.94 12.67 18.52
N ARG A 93 3.65 12.97 18.81
CA ARG A 93 2.58 12.94 17.80
C ARG A 93 2.88 13.87 16.62
N GLY A 94 3.33 15.09 16.90
CA GLY A 94 3.70 16.06 15.87
C GLY A 94 4.88 15.59 15.02
N ILE A 95 5.89 14.99 15.65
CA ILE A 95 7.06 14.42 14.95
C ILE A 95 6.64 13.28 14.03
N VAL A 96 5.85 12.32 14.52
CA VAL A 96 5.37 11.19 13.71
C VAL A 96 4.50 11.68 12.55
N PHE A 97 3.64 12.67 12.77
CA PHE A 97 2.84 13.22 11.69
C PHE A 97 3.71 13.88 10.62
N GLN A 98 4.71 14.67 11.01
CA GLN A 98 5.65 15.26 10.07
C GLN A 98 6.45 14.19 9.31
N ASP A 99 6.90 13.13 9.99
CA ASP A 99 7.61 12.00 9.36
C ASP A 99 6.75 11.27 8.30
N ILE A 100 5.45 11.10 8.57
CA ILE A 100 4.49 10.55 7.60
C ILE A 100 4.43 11.44 6.35
N VAL A 101 4.26 12.75 6.54
CA VAL A 101 4.15 13.72 5.44
C VAL A 101 5.46 13.79 4.63
N ASP A 102 6.61 13.79 5.30
CA ASP A 102 7.93 13.81 4.66
C ASP A 102 8.18 12.52 3.89
N THR A 103 7.80 11.37 4.46
CA THR A 103 7.92 10.07 3.79
C THR A 103 7.05 10.01 2.53
N GLU A 104 5.81 10.51 2.58
CA GLU A 104 4.92 10.52 1.41
C GLU A 104 5.41 11.48 0.32
N ASN A 105 5.92 12.67 0.70
CA ASN A 105 6.58 13.59 -0.22
C ASN A 105 7.79 12.94 -0.91
N ASN A 106 8.66 12.29 -0.13
CA ASN A 106 9.83 11.59 -0.65
C ASN A 106 9.42 10.47 -1.62
N HIS A 107 8.39 9.70 -1.27
CA HIS A 107 7.86 8.64 -2.13
C HIS A 107 7.40 9.20 -3.49
N LEU A 108 6.64 10.29 -3.50
CA LEU A 108 6.20 10.94 -4.73
C LEU A 108 7.36 11.50 -5.57
N SER A 109 8.40 12.03 -4.91
CA SER A 109 9.62 12.49 -5.59
C SER A 109 10.38 11.34 -6.27
N GLU A 110 10.48 10.19 -5.59
CA GLU A 110 11.06 8.96 -6.15
C GLU A 110 10.26 8.48 -7.38
N LEU A 111 8.93 8.47 -7.30
CA LEU A 111 8.06 8.09 -8.42
C LEU A 111 8.16 9.06 -9.60
N GLN A 112 8.19 10.36 -9.34
CA GLN A 112 8.34 11.36 -10.40
C GLN A 112 9.70 11.23 -11.09
N THR A 113 10.76 10.96 -10.33
CA THR A 113 12.10 10.66 -10.86
C THR A 113 12.10 9.41 -11.73
N LEU A 114 11.39 8.35 -11.31
CA LEU A 114 11.24 7.12 -12.10
C LEU A 114 10.57 7.42 -13.45
N ILE A 115 9.47 8.17 -13.43
CA ILE A 115 8.71 8.53 -14.63
C ILE A 115 9.56 9.39 -15.57
N SER A 116 10.13 10.49 -15.07
CA SER A 116 10.83 11.48 -15.89
C SER A 116 12.14 10.95 -16.46
N ASN A 117 12.92 10.22 -15.66
CA ASN A 117 14.28 9.86 -16.03
C ASN A 117 14.39 8.48 -16.67
N TYR A 118 13.37 7.63 -16.52
CA TYR A 118 13.40 6.27 -17.04
C TYR A 118 12.21 5.97 -17.95
N LEU A 119 10.97 6.13 -17.48
CA LEU A 119 9.81 5.67 -18.24
C LEU A 119 9.55 6.51 -19.50
N ILE A 120 9.61 7.84 -19.40
CA ILE A 120 9.44 8.72 -20.56
C ILE A 120 10.53 8.47 -21.62
N PRO A 121 11.84 8.51 -21.28
CA PRO A 121 12.89 8.18 -22.25
C PRO A 121 12.77 6.78 -22.83
N LEU A 122 12.34 5.79 -22.02
CA LEU A 122 12.15 4.42 -22.49
C LEU A 122 11.02 4.33 -23.51
N LYS A 123 9.91 5.06 -23.31
CA LYS A 123 8.81 5.14 -24.28
C LYS A 123 9.29 5.73 -25.60
N GLU A 124 10.04 6.82 -25.55
CA GLU A 124 10.55 7.52 -26.73
C GLU A 124 11.63 6.72 -27.49
N SER A 125 12.36 5.84 -26.79
CA SER A 125 13.43 5.03 -27.38
C SER A 125 12.95 3.94 -28.35
N ASN A 126 11.65 3.63 -28.37
CA ASN A 126 11.05 2.52 -29.13
C ASN A 126 11.70 1.14 -28.87
N ILE A 127 12.38 0.96 -27.72
CA ILE A 127 12.93 -0.34 -27.30
C ILE A 127 11.79 -1.31 -26.93
N LEU A 128 10.72 -0.78 -26.35
CA LEU A 128 9.49 -1.51 -26.02
C LEU A 128 8.40 -1.12 -27.01
N ASN A 129 7.58 -2.07 -27.42
CA ASN A 129 6.32 -1.74 -28.09
C ASN A 129 5.28 -1.22 -27.07
N ASP A 130 4.20 -0.62 -27.55
CA ASP A 130 3.17 -0.02 -26.70
C ASP A 130 2.55 -1.00 -25.69
N MET A 131 2.40 -2.27 -26.06
CA MET A 131 1.88 -3.31 -25.17
C MET A 131 2.87 -3.67 -24.06
N GLU A 132 4.15 -3.84 -24.40
CA GLU A 132 5.23 -4.09 -23.42
C GLU A 132 5.41 -2.91 -22.48
N TYR A 133 5.35 -1.68 -23.01
CA TYR A 133 5.39 -0.47 -22.20
C TYR A 133 4.19 -0.41 -21.25
N SER A 134 2.98 -0.70 -21.73
CA SER A 134 1.77 -0.77 -20.90
C SER A 134 1.88 -1.82 -19.79
N TYR A 135 2.46 -3.00 -20.07
CA TYR A 135 2.71 -4.01 -19.04
C TYR A 135 3.76 -3.57 -18.01
N LEU A 136 4.79 -2.85 -18.45
CA LEU A 136 5.85 -2.35 -17.56
C LEU A 136 5.32 -1.27 -16.61
N VAL A 137 4.55 -0.32 -17.12
CA VAL A 137 4.03 0.83 -16.35
C VAL A 137 2.76 0.46 -15.58
N ASN A 138 1.93 -0.44 -16.11
CA ASN A 138 0.63 -0.79 -15.54
C ASN A 138 -0.19 0.47 -15.18
N ASN A 139 -0.75 0.54 -13.97
CA ASN A 139 -1.51 1.67 -13.44
C ASN A 139 -0.67 2.54 -12.48
N LEU A 140 0.62 2.73 -12.78
CA LEU A 140 1.52 3.53 -11.94
C LEU A 140 1.08 4.99 -11.82
N GLU A 141 0.42 5.55 -12.85
CA GLU A 141 -0.12 6.91 -12.79
C GLU A 141 -1.22 7.04 -11.74
N GLU A 142 -2.11 6.06 -11.63
CA GLU A 142 -3.15 6.00 -10.62
C GLU A 142 -2.56 5.83 -9.21
N VAL A 143 -1.50 5.02 -9.06
CA VAL A 143 -0.74 4.92 -7.81
C VAL A 143 -0.20 6.30 -7.41
N CYS A 144 0.53 6.98 -8.31
CA CYS A 144 1.05 8.32 -8.07
C CYS A 144 -0.06 9.31 -7.69
N ASN A 145 -1.19 9.26 -8.40
CA ASN A 145 -2.30 10.17 -8.15
C ASN A 145 -2.94 9.91 -6.78
N SER A 146 -3.11 8.65 -6.39
CA SER A 146 -3.64 8.29 -5.09
C SER A 146 -2.77 8.80 -3.94
N SER A 147 -1.45 8.60 -4.01
CA SER A 147 -0.48 9.14 -3.04
C SER A 147 -0.51 10.67 -2.99
N ARG A 148 -0.62 11.34 -4.14
CA ARG A 148 -0.71 12.81 -4.21
C ARG A 148 -1.99 13.34 -3.54
N VAL A 149 -3.11 12.65 -3.70
CA VAL A 149 -4.37 13.00 -3.04
C VAL A 149 -4.24 12.85 -1.53
N LEU A 150 -3.70 11.72 -1.04
CA LEU A 150 -3.44 11.52 0.38
C LEU A 150 -2.54 12.61 0.95
N LEU A 151 -1.41 12.89 0.30
CA LEU A 151 -0.49 13.94 0.75
C LEU A 151 -1.19 15.30 0.87
N ARG A 152 -1.98 15.68 -0.14
CA ARG A 152 -2.73 16.94 -0.10
C ARG A 152 -3.70 16.99 1.08
N MET A 153 -4.42 15.89 1.34
CA MET A 153 -5.34 15.81 2.48
C MET A 153 -4.59 15.90 3.82
N LEU A 154 -3.39 15.32 3.92
CA LEU A 154 -2.54 15.44 5.10
C LEU A 154 -2.02 16.87 5.29
N GLU A 155 -1.60 17.55 4.23
CA GLU A 155 -1.19 18.96 4.28
C GLU A 155 -2.36 19.89 4.68
N ASP A 156 -3.58 19.61 4.19
CA ASP A 156 -4.77 20.33 4.62
C ASP A 156 -5.03 20.12 6.13
N VAL A 157 -4.86 18.89 6.64
CA VAL A 157 -4.97 18.58 8.08
C VAL A 157 -3.91 19.30 8.91
N LYS A 158 -2.71 19.52 8.38
CA LYS A 158 -1.62 20.22 9.07
C LYS A 158 -1.97 21.67 9.44
N GLY A 159 -2.91 22.29 8.72
CA GLY A 159 -3.41 23.63 9.02
C GLY A 159 -4.27 23.73 10.29
N PHE A 160 -4.74 22.62 10.84
CA PHE A 160 -5.57 22.60 12.05
C PHE A 160 -4.75 22.49 13.34
N PRO A 161 -5.27 23.01 14.49
CA PRO A 161 -4.68 22.75 15.81
C PRO A 161 -4.54 21.24 16.07
N SER A 162 -3.50 20.84 16.81
CA SER A 162 -3.16 19.43 17.05
C SER A 162 -4.35 18.59 17.54
N GLU A 163 -5.17 19.17 18.42
CA GLU A 163 -6.38 18.56 18.99
C GLU A 163 -7.50 18.31 17.96
N ALA A 164 -7.51 19.04 16.85
CA ALA A 164 -8.52 18.94 15.78
C ALA A 164 -8.02 18.15 14.55
N GLN A 165 -6.75 17.75 14.52
CA GLN A 165 -6.16 17.03 13.39
C GLN A 165 -6.65 15.58 13.30
N ARG A 166 -7.45 15.26 12.28
CA ARG A 166 -8.00 13.92 12.03
C ARG A 166 -7.18 13.13 10.99
N ILE A 167 -5.88 12.96 11.24
CA ILE A 167 -4.92 12.28 10.33
C ILE A 167 -5.42 10.89 9.91
N GLY A 168 -5.79 10.04 10.88
CA GLY A 168 -6.31 8.69 10.58
C GLY A 168 -7.63 8.70 9.81
N GLY A 169 -8.45 9.74 9.98
CA GLY A 169 -9.67 9.94 9.20
C GLY A 169 -9.38 10.08 7.70
N GLU A 170 -8.31 10.80 7.36
CA GLU A 170 -7.90 10.97 5.96
C GLU A 170 -7.36 9.67 5.34
N PHE A 171 -6.57 8.88 6.08
CA PHE A 171 -6.17 7.54 5.66
C PHE A 171 -7.38 6.63 5.41
N MET A 172 -8.37 6.62 6.31
CA MET A 172 -9.59 5.83 6.12
C MET A 172 -10.39 6.30 4.91
N ARG A 173 -10.50 7.62 4.69
CA ARG A 173 -11.19 8.19 3.53
C ARG A 173 -10.57 7.72 2.21
N VAL A 174 -9.24 7.67 2.13
CA VAL A 174 -8.56 7.22 0.90
C VAL A 174 -8.44 5.71 0.75
N SER A 175 -8.51 4.97 1.85
CA SER A 175 -8.24 3.53 1.90
C SER A 175 -9.03 2.71 0.88
N VAL A 176 -10.32 3.04 0.70
CA VAL A 176 -11.23 2.28 -0.16
C VAL A 176 -10.76 2.28 -1.62
N TYR A 177 -10.39 3.46 -2.15
CA TYR A 177 -9.94 3.54 -3.54
C TYR A 177 -8.45 3.16 -3.68
N MET A 178 -7.60 3.50 -2.70
CA MET A 178 -6.19 3.07 -2.68
C MET A 178 -6.07 1.54 -2.71
N LYS A 179 -6.90 0.82 -1.96
CA LYS A 179 -6.93 -0.65 -1.97
C LYS A 179 -7.06 -1.20 -3.39
N ASN A 180 -8.04 -0.71 -4.15
CA ASN A 180 -8.28 -1.18 -5.51
C ASN A 180 -7.13 -0.84 -6.48
N ILE A 181 -6.57 0.37 -6.37
CA ILE A 181 -5.43 0.82 -7.19
C ILE A 181 -4.19 -0.06 -6.92
N HIS A 182 -3.84 -0.27 -5.65
CA HIS A 182 -2.67 -1.05 -5.29
C HIS A 182 -2.85 -2.55 -5.61
N LEU A 183 -4.04 -3.12 -5.43
CA LEU A 183 -4.32 -4.49 -5.84
C LEU A 183 -4.12 -4.68 -7.36
N ASN A 184 -4.61 -3.74 -8.17
CA ASN A 184 -4.39 -3.77 -9.62
C ASN A 184 -2.89 -3.66 -9.95
N TYR A 185 -2.17 -2.73 -9.31
CA TYR A 185 -0.73 -2.54 -9.50
C TYR A 185 0.06 -3.81 -9.20
N SER A 186 -0.22 -4.43 -8.04
CA SER A 186 0.40 -5.69 -7.64
C SER A 186 0.05 -6.85 -8.57
N SER A 187 -1.19 -6.92 -9.07
CA SER A 187 -1.61 -7.98 -10.00
C SER A 187 -0.88 -7.95 -11.34
N GLY A 188 -0.45 -6.77 -11.80
CA GLY A 188 0.32 -6.61 -13.04
C GLY A 188 1.81 -6.88 -12.89
N HIS A 189 2.34 -7.00 -11.66
CA HIS A 189 3.77 -7.19 -11.41
C HIS A 189 4.42 -8.34 -12.21
N PRO A 190 3.80 -9.54 -12.34
CA PRO A 190 4.39 -10.63 -13.13
C PRO A 190 4.61 -10.25 -14.61
N LYS A 191 3.71 -9.46 -15.20
CA LYS A 191 3.84 -9.01 -16.60
C LYS A 191 4.98 -8.01 -16.74
N ALA A 192 5.10 -7.05 -15.82
CA ALA A 192 6.21 -6.10 -15.80
C ALA A 192 7.57 -6.82 -15.65
N ALA A 193 7.65 -7.79 -14.74
CA ALA A 193 8.84 -8.60 -14.54
C ALA A 193 9.20 -9.41 -15.80
N ALA A 194 8.21 -9.98 -16.50
CA ALA A 194 8.43 -10.70 -17.74
C ALA A 194 8.99 -9.81 -18.86
N VAL A 195 8.50 -8.56 -18.98
CA VAL A 195 9.06 -7.57 -19.91
C VAL A 195 10.53 -7.31 -19.56
N ILE A 196 10.86 -7.00 -18.30
CA ILE A 196 12.25 -6.76 -17.88
C ILE A 196 13.15 -7.97 -18.19
N GLU A 197 12.67 -9.18 -17.92
CA GLU A 197 13.41 -10.43 -18.12
C GLU A 197 13.62 -10.76 -19.60
N LYS A 198 12.67 -10.41 -20.47
CA LYS A 198 12.81 -10.55 -21.93
C LYS A 198 14.00 -9.76 -22.46
N HIS A 199 14.27 -8.58 -21.90
CA HIS A 199 15.36 -7.71 -22.34
C HIS A 199 16.73 -8.06 -21.73
N LYS A 200 16.85 -9.09 -20.89
CA LYS A 200 18.13 -9.64 -20.37
C LYS A 200 18.78 -10.69 -21.28
N ARG A 201 18.62 -10.57 -22.60
CA ARG A 201 19.03 -11.61 -23.57
C ARG A 201 20.53 -11.93 -23.54
N LEU A 202 21.38 -10.93 -23.29
CA LEU A 202 22.84 -11.08 -23.24
C LEU A 202 23.29 -12.15 -22.24
N GLU A 203 22.62 -12.24 -21.10
CA GLU A 203 22.96 -13.17 -20.01
C GLU A 203 22.63 -14.63 -20.37
N LYS A 204 21.79 -14.85 -21.40
CA LYS A 204 21.38 -16.17 -21.87
C LYS A 204 22.33 -16.76 -22.91
N TYR A 205 23.05 -15.92 -23.66
CA TYR A 205 23.94 -16.40 -24.74
C TYR A 205 25.01 -17.39 -24.29
N PRO A 206 25.72 -17.21 -23.15
CA PRO A 206 26.73 -18.18 -22.72
C PRO A 206 26.14 -19.57 -22.50
N ALA A 207 24.97 -19.69 -21.88
CA ALA A 207 24.32 -20.97 -21.63
C ALA A 207 23.84 -21.64 -22.94
N LEU A 208 23.25 -20.85 -23.85
CA LEU A 208 22.81 -21.34 -25.16
C LEU A 208 23.99 -21.83 -26.01
N LEU A 209 25.12 -21.13 -25.99
CA LEU A 209 26.34 -21.52 -26.72
C LEU A 209 26.99 -22.77 -26.12
N LEU A 210 26.97 -22.94 -24.80
CA LEU A 210 27.43 -24.19 -24.17
C LEU A 210 26.53 -25.36 -24.50
N GLU A 211 25.21 -25.15 -24.54
CA GLU A 211 24.27 -26.19 -24.95
C GLU A 211 24.46 -26.56 -26.42
N LEU A 212 24.68 -25.58 -27.31
CA LEU A 212 25.06 -25.84 -28.70
C LEU A 212 26.35 -26.67 -28.76
N LEU A 213 27.41 -26.25 -28.03
CA LEU A 213 28.69 -26.96 -27.97
C LEU A 213 28.55 -28.41 -27.50
N ARG A 214 27.61 -28.70 -26.59
CA ARG A 214 27.34 -30.05 -26.09
C ARG A 214 26.87 -30.99 -27.20
N HIS A 215 26.16 -30.46 -28.21
CA HIS A 215 25.65 -31.22 -29.36
C HIS A 215 26.51 -31.06 -30.63
N THR A 216 27.60 -30.31 -30.57
CA THR A 216 28.52 -30.11 -31.70
C THR A 216 29.64 -31.17 -31.68
N PRO A 217 29.79 -32.03 -32.70
CA PRO A 217 30.82 -33.09 -32.74
C PRO A 217 32.26 -32.57 -32.64
N GLU A 218 33.18 -33.39 -32.14
CA GLU A 218 34.59 -32.99 -31.91
C GLU A 218 35.33 -32.52 -33.16
N HIS A 219 35.02 -33.11 -34.31
CA HIS A 219 35.62 -32.79 -35.61
C HIS A 219 34.87 -31.67 -36.36
N HIS A 220 33.83 -31.10 -35.76
CA HIS A 220 33.04 -30.05 -36.40
C HIS A 220 33.82 -28.73 -36.43
N VAL A 221 33.86 -28.08 -37.60
CA VAL A 221 34.63 -26.85 -37.83
C VAL A 221 34.29 -25.71 -36.85
N ASP A 222 33.03 -25.64 -36.41
CA ASP A 222 32.51 -24.59 -35.51
C ASP A 222 32.74 -24.86 -34.01
N ARG A 223 33.22 -26.04 -33.63
CA ARG A 223 33.32 -26.42 -32.20
C ARG A 223 34.22 -25.46 -31.42
N GLY A 224 35.39 -25.14 -31.97
CA GLY A 224 36.34 -24.22 -31.36
C GLY A 224 35.82 -22.78 -31.28
N ASP A 225 35.11 -22.33 -32.33
CA ASP A 225 34.49 -21.00 -32.37
C ASP A 225 33.33 -20.88 -31.37
N THR A 226 32.45 -21.88 -31.30
CA THR A 226 31.36 -21.95 -30.32
C THR A 226 31.91 -21.89 -28.89
N GLN A 227 33.00 -22.62 -28.59
CA GLN A 227 33.63 -22.60 -27.27
C GLN A 227 34.19 -21.21 -26.93
N ARG A 228 34.92 -20.57 -27.86
CA ARG A 228 35.45 -19.22 -27.67
C ARG A 228 34.34 -18.19 -27.51
N ALA A 229 33.29 -18.29 -28.32
CA ALA A 229 32.12 -17.42 -28.23
C ALA A 229 31.44 -17.54 -26.86
N ALA A 230 31.27 -18.77 -26.34
CA ALA A 230 30.69 -18.99 -25.02
C ALA A 230 31.48 -18.32 -23.90
N SER A 231 32.81 -18.38 -23.95
CA SER A 231 33.70 -17.69 -23.00
C SER A 231 33.63 -16.17 -23.17
N LEU A 232 33.72 -15.67 -24.39
CA LEU A 232 33.69 -14.24 -24.69
C LEU A 232 32.38 -13.59 -24.22
N TYR A 233 31.23 -14.18 -24.55
CA TYR A 233 29.94 -13.64 -24.14
C TYR A 233 29.72 -13.73 -22.62
N ARG A 234 30.34 -14.70 -21.94
CA ARG A 234 30.36 -14.78 -20.48
C ARG A 234 31.12 -13.60 -19.88
N ASP A 235 32.29 -13.30 -20.42
CA ASP A 235 33.10 -12.17 -19.97
C ASP A 235 32.37 -10.84 -20.21
N ILE A 236 31.78 -10.64 -21.39
CA ILE A 236 30.96 -9.46 -21.71
C ILE A 236 29.82 -9.31 -20.71
N ALA A 237 29.05 -10.38 -20.45
CA ALA A 237 27.94 -10.34 -19.50
C ALA A 237 28.42 -9.99 -18.08
N ASN A 238 29.54 -10.55 -17.63
CA ASN A 238 30.14 -10.26 -16.33
C ASN A 238 30.61 -8.81 -16.20
N THR A 239 31.23 -8.26 -17.25
CA THR A 239 31.63 -6.85 -17.30
C THR A 239 30.41 -5.93 -17.23
N CYS A 240 29.37 -6.20 -18.02
CA CYS A 240 28.11 -5.44 -17.97
C CYS A 240 27.49 -5.48 -16.56
N ALA A 241 27.41 -6.66 -15.94
CA ALA A 241 26.89 -6.81 -14.58
C ALA A 241 27.70 -6.01 -13.55
N THR A 242 29.04 -6.02 -13.67
CA THR A 242 29.93 -5.25 -12.80
C THR A 242 29.69 -3.75 -12.95
N ILE A 243 29.56 -3.23 -14.18
CA ILE A 243 29.27 -1.82 -14.45
C ILE A 243 27.91 -1.42 -13.87
N ARG A 244 26.86 -2.23 -14.06
CA ARG A 244 25.53 -1.99 -13.48
C ARG A 244 25.61 -1.87 -11.97
N LYS A 245 26.26 -2.82 -11.29
CA LYS A 245 26.45 -2.81 -9.82
C LYS A 245 27.22 -1.57 -9.34
N GLN A 246 28.21 -1.10 -10.09
CA GLN A 246 28.93 0.14 -9.78
C GLN A 246 28.04 1.38 -9.93
N LYS A 247 27.22 1.44 -10.98
CA LYS A 247 26.28 2.55 -11.22
C LYS A 247 25.18 2.58 -10.16
N GLU A 248 24.60 1.43 -9.80
CA GLU A 248 23.63 1.31 -8.71
C GLU A 248 24.19 1.83 -7.38
N LYS A 249 25.43 1.45 -7.01
CA LYS A 249 26.10 1.98 -5.81
C LYS A 249 26.28 3.50 -5.86
N LYS A 250 26.57 4.08 -7.03
CA LYS A 250 26.67 5.54 -7.21
C LYS A 250 25.32 6.23 -7.07
N ILE A 251 24.24 5.60 -7.54
CA ILE A 251 22.87 6.12 -7.41
C ILE A 251 22.43 6.10 -5.94
N LYS A 252 22.66 4.99 -5.21
CA LYS A 252 22.36 4.90 -3.76
C LYS A 252 23.08 6.00 -2.96
N LYS A 253 24.37 6.21 -3.21
CA LYS A 253 25.15 7.30 -2.58
C LYS A 253 24.62 8.71 -2.89
N ARG A 254 23.94 8.92 -4.02
CA ARG A 254 23.34 10.21 -4.40
C ARG A 254 21.92 10.40 -3.87
N THR A 255 21.22 9.32 -3.55
CA THR A 255 19.82 9.32 -3.11
C THR A 255 19.67 9.32 -1.59
N GLY A 256 20.77 9.41 -0.83
CA GLY A 256 20.72 9.59 0.63
C GLY A 256 20.13 8.41 1.40
N LYS A 257 20.04 7.23 0.79
CA LYS A 257 19.73 5.94 1.44
C LYS A 257 20.97 5.06 1.53
#